data_AF-A0A368FLY4-F1
#
_entry.id   AF-A0A368FLY4-F1
#
_cell.length_a   1.000
_cell.length_b   1.000
_cell.length_c   1.000
_cell.angle_alpha   90.00
_cell.angle_beta   90.00
_cell.angle_gamma   90.00
#
_symmetry.space_group_name_H-M   'P 1'
#
loop_
_entity.id
_entity.type
_entity.pdbx_description
1 polymer ?
#
loop_
_entity_poly.entity_id
_entity_poly.type
_entity_poly.pdbx_seq_one_letter_code
_entity_poly.pdbx_strand_id
1 'polypeptide(L)'
;MHVIFFYIFGFCGIGHMIANIFCHAHSLYYINPYGRLSYYLKIIFTSLYILSAPILVGAFILYWKKCITWAYDVFAICEYCGVFLNICFHGCAFFDIRYKVCFSVRHIEPVKNKEKEQPEPKKVSVDIELRNRAHG
;
A
#
# COMPACT_ATOMS: atom_id res chain seq x y z
N MET A 1 26.32 2.84 23.15
CA MET A 1 25.29 3.85 22.80
C MET A 1 24.68 3.58 21.42
N HIS A 2 25.47 3.53 20.32
CA HIS A 2 24.92 3.37 18.96
C HIS A 2 23.99 2.14 18.80
N VAL A 3 24.37 0.98 19.33
CA VAL A 3 23.57 -0.27 19.26
C VAL A 3 22.16 -0.09 19.83
N ILE A 4 22.02 0.62 20.96
CA ILE A 4 20.72 0.86 21.61
C ILE A 4 19.85 1.77 20.73
N PHE A 5 20.44 2.83 20.15
CA PHE A 5 19.74 3.66 19.19
C PHE A 5 19.29 2.86 17.97
N PHE A 6 20.12 1.93 17.50
CA PHE A 6 19.81 1.09 16.35
C PHE A 6 18.65 0.12 16.64
N TYR A 7 18.57 -0.45 17.85
CA TYR A 7 17.43 -1.27 18.26
C TYR A 7 16.12 -0.48 18.35
N ILE A 8 16.15 0.71 18.95
CA ILE A 8 14.97 1.59 19.03
C ILE A 8 14.53 2.00 17.63
N PHE A 9 15.48 2.44 16.79
CA PHE A 9 15.24 2.77 15.39
C PHE A 9 14.64 1.58 14.62
N GLY A 10 15.17 0.37 14.84
CA GLY A 10 14.68 -0.86 14.22
C GLY A 10 13.24 -1.19 14.59
N PHE A 11 12.93 -1.16 15.89
CA PHE A 11 11.58 -1.44 16.38
C PHE A 11 10.56 -0.39 15.91
N CYS A 12 10.90 0.90 16.03
CA CYS A 12 10.07 1.98 15.51
C CYS A 12 9.90 1.90 13.99
N GLY A 13 10.96 1.49 13.27
CA GLY A 13 10.95 1.26 11.83
C GLY A 13 9.96 0.18 11.42
N ILE A 14 9.96 -0.97 12.10
CA ILE A 14 8.99 -2.05 11.87
C ILE A 14 7.56 -1.54 12.08
N GLY A 15 7.31 -0.85 13.20
CA GLY A 15 5.99 -0.28 13.49
C GLY A 15 5.53 0.70 12.41
N HIS A 16 6.43 1.58 11.96
CA HIS A 16 6.16 2.52 10.89
C HIS A 16 5.83 1.82 9.56
N MET A 17 6.65 0.84 9.15
CA MET A 17 6.47 0.10 7.90
C MET A 17 5.15 -0.66 7.87
N ILE A 18 4.81 -1.35 8.96
CA ILE A 18 3.55 -2.08 9.09
C ILE A 18 2.35 -1.13 9.03
N ALA A 19 2.37 -0.04 9.82
CA ALA A 19 1.31 0.96 9.81
C ALA A 19 1.12 1.56 8.41
N ASN A 20 2.22 1.85 7.70
CA ASN A 20 2.15 2.40 6.36
C ASN A 20 1.57 1.40 5.35
N ILE A 21 1.89 0.10 5.44
CA ILE A 21 1.26 -0.94 4.61
C ILE A 21 -0.25 -0.99 4.83
N PHE A 22 -0.73 -0.98 6.08
CA PHE A 22 -2.16 -0.98 6.37
C PHE A 22 -2.86 0.27 5.80
N CYS A 23 -2.29 1.46 6.02
CA CYS A 23 -2.78 2.70 5.46
C CYS A 23 -2.80 2.65 3.92
N HIS A 24 -1.75 2.11 3.30
CA HIS A 24 -1.64 1.98 1.85
C HIS A 24 -2.68 1.02 1.29
N ALA A 25 -2.90 -0.13 1.93
CA ALA A 25 -3.93 -1.10 1.55
C ALA A 25 -5.33 -0.48 1.56
N HIS A 26 -5.65 0.27 2.62
CA HIS A 26 -6.93 0.99 2.71
C HIS A 26 -7.06 2.05 1.61
N SER A 27 -5.98 2.80 1.32
CA SER A 27 -5.99 3.79 0.23
C SER A 27 -6.11 3.16 -1.17
N LEU A 28 -5.55 1.95 -1.36
CA LEU A 28 -5.55 1.25 -2.63
C LEU A 28 -6.96 0.76 -3.00
N TYR A 29 -7.78 0.42 -2.01
CA TYR A 29 -9.20 0.07 -2.22
C TYR A 29 -9.96 1.16 -2.99
N TYR A 30 -9.74 2.43 -2.64
CA TYR A 30 -10.44 3.56 -3.26
C TYR A 30 -9.83 4.07 -4.56
N ILE A 31 -8.56 3.71 -4.86
CA ILE A 31 -7.78 4.34 -5.94
C ILE A 31 -7.18 3.30 -6.92
N ASN A 32 -7.70 2.07 -6.87
CA ASN A 32 -7.41 1.00 -7.84
C ASN A 32 -7.69 1.51 -9.28
N PRO A 33 -6.77 1.38 -10.26
CA PRO A 33 -5.59 0.51 -10.32
C PRO A 33 -4.24 1.12 -9.90
N TYR A 34 -4.19 2.39 -9.50
CA TYR A 34 -2.93 3.12 -9.28
C TYR A 34 -2.29 2.80 -7.92
N GLY A 35 -0.97 2.63 -7.89
CA GLY A 35 -0.20 2.43 -6.65
C GLY A 35 0.05 0.98 -6.23
N ARG A 36 -0.29 0.00 -7.07
CA ARG A 36 0.03 -1.44 -6.83
C ARG A 36 1.53 -1.72 -6.79
N LEU A 37 2.31 -1.12 -7.69
CA LEU A 37 3.77 -1.31 -7.72
C LEU A 37 4.41 -0.89 -6.39
N SER A 38 4.07 0.31 -5.91
CA SER A 38 4.56 0.79 -4.62
C SER A 38 4.12 -0.10 -3.46
N TYR A 39 2.88 -0.59 -3.48
CA TYR A 39 2.40 -1.54 -2.47
C TYR A 39 3.24 -2.83 -2.41
N TYR A 40 3.53 -3.44 -3.55
CA TYR A 40 4.39 -4.63 -3.61
C TYR A 40 5.82 -4.33 -3.14
N LEU A 41 6.40 -3.20 -3.55
CA LEU A 41 7.73 -2.80 -3.09
C LEU A 41 7.77 -2.59 -1.57
N LYS A 42 6.76 -1.94 -0.98
CA LYS A 42 6.63 -1.76 0.47
C LYS A 42 6.57 -3.10 1.20
N ILE A 43 5.79 -4.06 0.68
CA ILE A 43 5.72 -5.42 1.26
C ILE A 43 7.09 -6.12 1.19
N ILE A 44 7.78 -6.05 0.05
CA ILE A 44 9.09 -6.69 -0.13
C ILE A 44 10.10 -6.10 0.85
N PHE A 45 10.23 -4.77 0.90
CA PHE A 45 11.17 -4.10 1.79
C PHE A 45 10.86 -4.37 3.27
N THR A 46 9.58 -4.35 3.65
CA THR A 46 9.17 -4.68 5.03
C THR A 46 9.49 -6.12 5.39
N SER A 47 9.24 -7.07 4.47
CA SER A 47 9.57 -8.49 4.67
C SER A 47 11.07 -8.70 4.87
N LEU A 48 11.90 -8.06 4.04
CA LEU A 48 13.36 -8.11 4.18
C LEU A 48 13.84 -7.47 5.49
N TYR A 49 13.21 -6.39 5.91
CA TYR A 49 13.53 -5.71 7.17
C TYR A 49 13.16 -6.55 8.41
N ILE A 50 12.01 -7.21 8.38
CA ILE A 50 11.59 -8.12 9.45
C ILE A 50 12.52 -9.34 9.50
N LEU A 51 12.97 -9.85 8.35
CA LEU A 51 13.90 -10.98 8.28
C LEU A 51 15.31 -10.62 8.80
N SER A 52 15.76 -9.37 8.61
CA SER A 52 17.08 -8.93 9.09
C SER A 52 17.11 -8.75 10.61
N ALA A 53 15.99 -8.45 11.26
CA ALA A 53 15.90 -8.27 12.71
C ALA A 53 16.38 -9.49 13.54
N PRO A 54 15.90 -10.74 13.32
CA PRO A 54 16.40 -11.89 14.06
C PRO A 54 17.86 -12.23 13.74
N ILE A 55 18.33 -11.94 12.51
CA ILE A 55 19.73 -12.15 12.12
C ILE A 55 20.63 -11.20 12.90
N LEU A 56 20.23 -9.93 13.02
CA LEU A 56 20.97 -8.91 13.78
C LEU A 56 21.04 -9.28 15.27
N VAL A 57 19.93 -9.69 15.88
CA VAL A 57 19.91 -10.16 17.28
C VAL A 57 20.78 -11.41 17.46
N GLY A 58 20.68 -12.37 16.53
CA GLY A 58 21.48 -13.59 16.55
C GLY A 58 22.98 -13.32 16.46
N ALA A 59 23.40 -12.47 15.52
CA ALA A 59 24.79 -12.07 15.34
C ALA A 59 25.33 -11.34 16.59
N PHE A 60 24.52 -10.46 17.20
CA PHE A 60 24.88 -9.79 18.44
C PHE A 60 25.11 -10.79 19.59
N ILE A 61 24.19 -11.75 19.77
CA ILE A 61 24.33 -12.79 20.81
C ILE A 61 25.56 -13.66 20.56
N LEU A 62 25.81 -14.08 19.32
CA LEU A 62 26.97 -14.91 18.97
C LEU A 62 28.29 -14.17 19.23
N TYR A 63 28.35 -12.90 18.87
CA TYR A 63 29.52 -12.08 19.16
C TYR A 63 29.74 -11.93 20.68
N TRP A 64 28.69 -11.58 21.43
CA TRP A 64 28.81 -11.24 22.86
C TRP A 64 28.93 -12.45 23.79
N LYS A 65 28.28 -13.58 23.46
CA LYS A 65 28.25 -14.78 24.32
C LYS A 65 29.19 -15.89 23.87
N LYS A 66 29.52 -15.96 22.58
CA LYS A 66 30.39 -16.99 22.02
C LYS A 66 31.73 -16.46 21.52
N CYS A 67 31.97 -15.15 21.62
CA CYS A 67 33.21 -14.49 21.19
C CYS A 67 33.59 -14.80 19.74
N ILE A 68 32.58 -15.03 18.88
CA ILE A 68 32.78 -15.32 17.47
C ILE A 68 33.04 -13.99 16.74
N THR A 69 34.28 -13.76 16.34
CA THR A 69 34.74 -12.46 15.80
C THR A 69 34.06 -12.09 14.48
N TRP A 70 33.84 -13.04 13.57
CA TRP A 70 33.17 -12.77 12.28
C TRP A 70 31.68 -12.41 12.43
N ALA A 71 31.05 -12.72 13.57
CA ALA A 71 29.66 -12.35 13.81
C ALA A 71 29.49 -10.83 13.92
N TYR A 72 30.56 -10.10 14.28
CA TYR A 72 30.56 -8.65 14.29
C TYR A 72 30.42 -8.05 12.88
N ASP A 73 31.11 -8.64 11.89
CA ASP A 73 31.01 -8.18 10.50
C ASP A 73 29.59 -8.40 9.95
N VAL A 74 28.98 -9.54 10.29
CA VAL A 74 27.58 -9.82 9.92
C VAL A 74 26.61 -8.86 10.60
N PHE A 75 26.84 -8.55 11.89
CA PHE A 75 26.07 -7.55 12.61
C PHE A 75 26.13 -6.20 11.91
N ALA A 76 27.33 -5.72 11.58
CA ALA A 76 27.53 -4.46 10.88
C ALA A 76 26.84 -4.43 9.51
N ILE A 77 26.97 -5.51 8.71
CA ILE A 77 26.28 -5.62 7.41
C ILE A 77 24.76 -5.54 7.60
N CYS A 78 24.20 -6.22 8.61
CA CYS A 78 22.77 -6.17 8.89
C CYS A 78 22.31 -4.75 9.28
N GLU A 79 23.10 -4.01 10.04
CA GLU A 79 22.81 -2.60 10.36
C GLU A 79 22.75 -1.74 9.08
N TYR A 80 23.78 -1.81 8.23
CA TYR A 80 23.78 -1.06 6.97
C TYR A 80 22.63 -1.45 6.05
N CYS A 81 22.34 -2.75 5.92
CA CYS A 81 21.19 -3.25 5.15
C CYS A 81 19.86 -2.75 5.73
N GLY A 82 19.71 -2.72 7.05
CA GLY A 82 18.52 -2.18 7.71
C GLY A 82 18.30 -0.70 7.37
N VAL A 83 19.33 0.14 7.50
CA VAL A 83 19.24 1.56 7.13
C VAL A 83 18.89 1.71 5.64
N PHE A 84 19.57 0.97 4.76
CA PHE A 84 19.31 1.02 3.33
C PHE A 84 17.86 0.64 2.99
N LEU A 85 17.35 -0.45 3.55
CA LEU A 85 15.96 -0.89 3.35
C LEU A 85 14.97 0.17 3.84
N ASN A 86 15.26 0.85 4.95
CA ASN A 86 14.41 1.92 5.46
C ASN A 86 14.39 3.13 4.51
N ILE A 87 15.55 3.51 3.97
CA ILE A 87 15.64 4.56 2.93
C ILE A 87 14.86 4.15 1.67
N CYS A 88 15.02 2.92 1.19
CA CYS A 88 14.28 2.40 0.04
C CYS A 88 12.76 2.42 0.29
N PHE A 89 12.32 2.04 1.48
CA PHE A 89 10.92 2.08 1.89
C PHE A 89 10.35 3.49 1.82
N HIS A 90 11.07 4.48 2.36
CA HIS A 90 10.67 5.89 2.24
C HIS A 90 10.73 6.38 0.79
N GLY A 91 11.69 5.90 0.00
CA GLY A 91 11.77 6.15 -1.44
C GLY A 91 10.55 5.65 -2.22
N CYS A 92 9.83 4.62 -1.73
CA CYS A 92 8.58 4.18 -2.34
C CYS A 92 7.50 5.28 -2.34
N ALA A 93 7.57 6.25 -1.44
CA ALA A 93 6.67 7.40 -1.43
C ALA A 93 6.74 8.21 -2.74
N PHE A 94 7.89 8.19 -3.44
CA PHE A 94 7.99 8.81 -4.76
C PHE A 94 7.03 8.15 -5.77
N PHE A 95 6.91 6.82 -5.75
CA PHE A 95 5.98 6.10 -6.61
C PHE A 95 4.52 6.30 -6.20
N ASP A 96 4.26 6.63 -4.92
CA ASP A 96 2.92 6.99 -4.44
C ASP A 96 2.46 8.34 -4.99
N ILE A 97 3.38 9.31 -5.06
CA ILE A 97 3.10 10.69 -5.49
C ILE A 97 3.11 10.83 -7.02
N ARG A 98 3.95 10.07 -7.73
CA ARG A 98 4.16 10.18 -9.18
C ARG A 98 2.86 10.08 -10.00
N TYR A 99 1.88 9.31 -9.54
CA TYR A 99 0.58 9.16 -10.20
C TYR A 99 -0.56 9.91 -9.47
N LYS A 100 -0.24 10.72 -8.46
CA LYS A 100 -1.19 11.45 -7.60
C LYS A 100 -0.72 12.86 -7.22
N VAL A 101 -0.29 13.67 -8.20
CA VAL A 101 -0.62 15.12 -8.16
C VAL A 101 -2.09 15.29 -8.58
N CYS A 102 -2.96 14.54 -7.91
CA CYS A 102 -4.37 14.77 -7.74
C CYS A 102 -4.55 14.52 -6.26
N PHE A 103 -4.14 15.48 -5.44
CA PHE A 103 -4.70 15.63 -4.10
C PHE A 103 -6.21 15.59 -4.32
N SER A 104 -6.81 14.46 -3.99
CA SER A 104 -8.25 14.37 -3.89
C SER A 104 -8.61 15.25 -2.70
N VAL A 105 -8.79 16.56 -2.95
CA VAL A 105 -9.86 17.31 -2.31
C VAL A 105 -11.12 16.56 -2.71
N ARG A 106 -11.41 15.45 -2.04
CA ARG A 106 -12.67 14.76 -2.20
C ARG A 106 -13.67 15.65 -1.48
N HIS A 107 -14.17 16.65 -2.21
CA HIS A 107 -15.56 17.02 -2.06
C HIS A 107 -16.31 15.68 -2.12
N ILE A 108 -16.90 15.27 -1.00
CA ILE A 108 -17.70 14.05 -0.91
C ILE A 108 -18.92 14.32 -1.78
N GLU A 109 -18.84 14.00 -3.07
CA GLU A 109 -20.03 13.78 -3.84
C GLU A 109 -20.51 12.36 -3.51
N PRO A 110 -21.74 12.21 -3.00
CA PRO A 110 -22.29 10.91 -2.67
C PRO A 110 -22.35 10.06 -3.93
N VAL A 111 -21.86 8.82 -3.80
CA VAL A 111 -21.97 7.81 -4.85
C VAL A 111 -23.46 7.62 -5.16
N LYS A 112 -23.91 8.07 -6.34
CA LYS A 112 -25.19 7.63 -6.88
C LYS A 112 -25.05 6.12 -7.11
N ASN A 113 -25.58 5.34 -6.17
CA ASN A 113 -25.89 3.94 -6.41
C ASN A 113 -26.76 3.90 -7.67
N LYS A 114 -26.25 3.30 -8.75
CA LYS A 114 -27.07 2.91 -9.89
C LYS A 114 -27.98 1.78 -9.41
N GLU A 115 -29.09 2.14 -8.78
CA GLU A 115 -30.23 1.26 -8.70
C GLU A 115 -30.67 0.95 -10.13
N LYS A 116 -30.59 -0.35 -10.45
CA LYS A 116 -31.22 -1.08 -11.54
C LYS A 116 -32.19 -0.23 -12.38
N GLU A 117 -31.68 0.36 -13.45
CA GLU A 117 -32.52 0.85 -14.54
C GLU A 117 -33.00 -0.39 -15.32
N GLN A 118 -34.17 -0.88 -14.92
CA GLN A 118 -34.95 -1.85 -15.68
C GLN A 118 -35.21 -1.25 -17.07
N PRO A 119 -34.96 -1.96 -18.19
CA PRO A 119 -35.27 -1.40 -19.50
C PRO A 119 -36.77 -1.21 -19.62
N GLU A 120 -37.21 0.04 -19.85
CA GLU A 120 -38.59 0.38 -20.17
C GLU A 120 -39.09 -0.50 -21.33
N PRO A 121 -40.27 -1.12 -21.22
CA PRO A 121 -40.88 -1.78 -22.37
C PRO A 121 -41.36 -0.70 -23.35
N LYS A 122 -40.79 -0.73 -24.57
CA LYS A 122 -41.27 -0.03 -25.77
C LYS A 122 -42.80 -0.08 -25.82
N LYS A 123 -43.49 1.03 -25.53
CA LYS A 123 -44.90 1.20 -25.86
C LYS A 123 -45.00 1.46 -27.35
N VAL A 124 -45.29 0.39 -28.08
CA VAL A 124 -45.71 0.42 -29.48
C VAL A 124 -46.94 1.33 -29.60
N SER A 125 -46.86 2.27 -30.53
CA SER A 125 -47.90 3.21 -30.95
C SER A 125 -49.20 2.49 -31.36
N VAL A 126 -50.28 2.68 -30.61
CA VAL A 126 -51.65 2.22 -30.97
C VAL A 126 -52.55 3.39 -31.40
N ASP A 127 -52.04 4.62 -31.43
CA ASP A 127 -52.85 5.82 -31.75
C ASP A 127 -52.97 6.18 -33.24
N ILE A 128 -52.45 5.35 -34.16
CA ILE A 128 -52.55 5.63 -35.61
C ILE A 128 -53.76 4.94 -36.27
N GLU A 129 -54.36 3.92 -35.65
CA GLU A 129 -55.44 3.15 -36.30
C GLU A 129 -56.86 3.70 -36.06
N LEU A 130 -57.05 4.55 -35.04
CA LEU A 130 -58.36 5.18 -34.75
C LEU A 130 -58.63 6.47 -35.54
N ARG A 131 -57.61 7.08 -36.16
CA ARG A 131 -57.79 8.32 -36.96
C ARG A 131 -58.28 8.05 -38.39
N ASN A 132 -58.10 6.84 -38.91
CA ASN A 132 -58.49 6.48 -40.28
C ASN A 132 -59.88 5.85 -40.41
N ARG A 133 -60.69 5.80 -39.33
CA ARG A 133 -62.11 5.39 -39.38
C ARG A 133 -63.12 6.53 -39.20
N ALA A 134 -62.66 7.77 -39.01
CA ALA A 134 -63.54 8.93 -38.81
C ALA A 134 -63.72 9.84 -40.06
N HIS A 135 -63.16 9.45 -41.21
CA HIS A 135 -63.34 10.14 -42.49
C HIS A 135 -63.58 9.16 -43.65
N GLY A 136 -64.58 8.29 -43.48
CA GLY A 136 -65.21 7.50 -44.54
C GLY A 136 -66.70 7.75 -44.53
#